data_AF-A0AAD1HR08-F1
#
_entry.id   AF-A0AAD1HR08-F1
#
_cell.length_a   1.000
_cell.length_b   1.000
_cell.length_c   1.000
_cell.angle_alpha   90.00
_cell.angle_beta   90.00
_cell.angle_gamma   90.00
#
_symmetry.space_group_name_H-M   'P 1'
#
loop_
_entity.id
_entity.type
_entity.pdbx_description
1 polymer ?
#
loop_
_entity_poly.entity_id
_entity_poly.type
_entity_poly.pdbx_seq_one_letter_code
_entity_poly.pdbx_strand_id
1 'polypeptide(L)' 'MTPRDWDPNHPMLRSPLAPHETAGVLRVHRAGFKGPDILKLLKMRATRLSRELERAISAEQEAAHQGRKIHDAKIPQGTV' A
#
# COMPACT_ATOMS: atom_id res chain seq x y z
N MET A 1 -2.20 -28.70 -14.09
CA MET A 1 -1.70 -27.53 -13.34
C MET A 1 -1.88 -27.84 -11.86
N THR A 2 -0.81 -28.22 -11.16
CA THR A 2 -0.84 -28.36 -9.70
C THR A 2 -1.04 -26.96 -9.10
N PRO A 3 -1.98 -26.76 -8.16
CA PRO A 3 -2.05 -25.52 -7.38
C PRO A 3 -0.68 -25.30 -6.72
N ARG A 4 -0.11 -24.09 -6.81
CA ARG A 4 1.10 -23.75 -6.04
C ARG A 4 0.78 -23.94 -4.54
N ASP A 5 1.71 -24.51 -3.77
CA ASP A 5 1.66 -24.53 -2.30
C ASP A 5 1.88 -23.11 -1.75
N TRP A 6 0.92 -22.23 -1.96
CA TRP A 6 0.94 -20.90 -1.38
C TRP A 6 0.40 -20.99 0.05
N ASP A 7 1.24 -20.71 1.04
CA ASP A 7 0.84 -20.58 2.44
C ASP A 7 0.76 -19.09 2.81
N PRO A 8 -0.43 -18.53 3.10
CA PRO A 8 -0.58 -17.14 3.51
C PRO A 8 0.09 -16.81 4.85
N ASN A 9 0.51 -17.82 5.63
CA ASN A 9 1.26 -17.64 6.87
C ASN A 9 2.76 -17.97 6.72
N HIS A 10 3.25 -18.15 5.50
CA HIS A 10 4.64 -18.54 5.25
C HIS A 10 5.63 -17.56 5.93
N PRO A 11 6.64 -18.02 6.70
CA PRO A 11 7.54 -17.16 7.47
C PRO A 11 8.27 -16.09 6.65
N MET A 12 8.52 -16.35 5.36
CA MET A 12 9.13 -15.35 4.46
C MET A 12 8.30 -14.06 4.32
N LEU A 13 6.98 -14.10 4.55
CA LEU A 13 6.14 -12.90 4.54
C LEU A 13 6.44 -11.94 5.71
N ARG A 14 7.08 -12.45 6.77
CA ARG A 14 7.55 -11.65 7.91
C ARG A 14 9.01 -11.22 7.77
N SER A 15 9.71 -11.67 6.72
CA SER A 15 11.11 -11.31 6.49
C SER A 15 11.23 -9.80 6.22
N PRO A 16 12.25 -9.11 6.74
CA PRO A 16 12.55 -7.73 6.37
C PRO A 16 12.79 -7.55 4.87
N LEU A 17 13.21 -8.61 4.18
CA LEU A 17 13.46 -8.63 2.74
C LEU A 17 12.23 -9.05 1.91
N ALA A 18 11.08 -9.28 2.55
CA ALA A 18 9.85 -9.62 1.85
C ALA A 18 9.48 -8.53 0.83
N PRO A 19 8.75 -8.82 -0.25
CA PRO A 19 8.19 -7.79 -1.12
C PRO A 19 7.44 -6.71 -0.33
N HIS A 20 7.52 -5.46 -0.77
CA HIS A 20 6.81 -4.34 -0.16
C HIS A 20 5.47 -4.12 -0.85
N GLU A 21 4.41 -3.93 -0.08
CA GLU A 21 3.08 -3.60 -0.59
C GLU A 21 2.81 -2.11 -0.37
N THR A 22 2.43 -1.39 -1.45
CA THR A 22 2.06 0.02 -1.35
C THR A 22 0.88 0.19 -0.38
N ALA A 23 0.99 1.14 0.55
CA ALA A 23 -0.06 1.37 1.54
C ALA A 23 -1.38 1.80 0.90
N GLY A 24 -2.51 1.40 1.48
CA GLY A 24 -3.84 1.72 0.93
C GLY A 24 -4.08 3.23 0.77
N VAL A 25 -3.61 4.05 1.72
CA VAL A 25 -3.68 5.53 1.64
C VAL A 25 -2.97 6.07 0.40
N LEU A 26 -1.80 5.52 0.07
CA LEU A 26 -0.99 5.95 -1.07
C LEU A 26 -1.59 5.46 -2.38
N ARG A 27 -2.19 4.26 -2.41
CA ARG A 27 -2.93 3.74 -3.57
C ARG A 27 -4.12 4.61 -3.93
N VAL A 28 -4.94 4.95 -2.94
CA VAL A 28 -6.12 5.81 -3.13
C VAL A 28 -5.70 7.21 -3.57
N HIS A 29 -4.62 7.76 -3.00
CA HIS A 29 -4.04 9.02 -3.46
C HIS A 29 -3.56 8.95 -4.92
N ARG A 30 -2.82 7.90 -5.31
CA ARG A 30 -2.35 7.67 -6.70
C ARG A 30 -3.49 7.43 -7.68
N ALA A 31 -4.61 6.88 -7.22
CA ALA A 31 -5.82 6.71 -8.02
C ALA A 31 -6.60 8.02 -8.26
N GLY A 32 -6.12 9.16 -7.75
CA GLY A 32 -6.65 10.49 -8.05
C GLY A 32 -7.77 10.96 -7.12
N PHE A 33 -8.03 10.24 -6.01
CA PHE A 33 -8.99 10.70 -5.01
C PHE A 33 -8.48 11.95 -4.29
N LYS A 34 -9.37 12.92 -4.06
CA LYS A 34 -9.03 14.14 -3.33
C LYS A 34 -8.98 13.88 -1.83
N GLY A 35 -8.14 14.62 -1.11
CA GLY A 35 -7.96 14.47 0.34
C GLY A 35 -9.26 14.29 1.14
N PRO A 36 -10.30 15.13 0.96
CA PRO A 36 -11.58 14.96 1.66
C PRO A 36 -12.29 13.63 1.36
N ASP A 37 -12.19 13.13 0.12
CA ASP A 37 -12.79 11.87 -0.30
C ASP A 37 -12.03 10.68 0.30
N ILE A 38 -10.70 10.77 0.39
CA ILE A 38 -9.86 9.78 1.08
C ILE A 38 -10.25 9.69 2.56
N LEU A 39 -10.47 10.84 3.22
CA LEU A 39 -10.88 10.87 4.63
C LEU A 39 -12.22 10.19 4.85
N LYS A 40 -13.19 10.43 3.96
CA LYS A 40 -14.51 9.78 4.00
C LYS A 40 -14.40 8.27 3.73
N LEU A 41 -13.67 7.90 2.68
CA LEU A 41 -13.50 6.50 2.25
C LEU A 41 -12.83 5.66 3.35
N LEU A 42 -11.73 6.15 3.90
CA LEU A 42 -10.92 5.44 4.90
C LEU A 42 -11.39 5.71 6.33
N LYS A 43 -12.39 6.56 6.53
CA LYS A 43 -12.93 6.98 7.84
C LYS A 43 -11.82 7.46 8.78
N MET A 44 -10.91 8.28 8.25
CA MET A 44 -9.74 8.79 8.97
C MET A 44 -9.86 10.28 9.30
N ARG A 45 -9.16 10.73 10.34
CA ARG A 45 -8.93 12.16 10.63
C ARG A 45 -7.81 12.70 9.74
N ALA A 46 -7.86 13.99 9.39
CA ALA A 46 -6.87 14.64 8.52
C ALA A 46 -5.42 14.48 9.01
N THR A 47 -5.18 14.69 10.30
CA THR A 47 -3.84 14.52 10.90
C THR A 47 -3.32 13.09 10.79
N ARG A 48 -4.22 12.10 10.90
CA ARG A 48 -3.86 10.69 10.70
C ARG A 48 -3.54 10.41 9.23
N LEU A 49 -4.34 10.94 8.30
CA LEU A 49 -4.11 10.75 6.86
C LEU A 49 -2.71 11.24 6.45
N SER A 50 -2.34 12.47 6.82
CA SER A 50 -1.03 13.03 6.47
C SER A 50 0.11 12.15 7.01
N ARG A 51 0.03 11.75 8.29
CA ARG A 51 1.05 10.89 8.90
C ARG A 51 1.16 9.52 8.24
N GLU A 52 0.03 8.87 7.95
CA GLU A 52 0.06 7.57 7.27
C GLU A 52 0.54 7.69 5.82
N LEU A 53 0.26 8.81 5.15
CA LEU A 53 0.76 9.07 3.80
C LEU A 53 2.28 9.29 3.79
N GLU A 54 2.81 10.13 4.69
CA GLU A 54 4.25 10.32 4.87
C GLU A 54 4.94 9.00 5.17
N ARG A 55 4.41 8.24 6.14
CA ARG A 55 4.93 6.91 6.49
C ARG A 55 4.94 5.96 5.29
N ALA A 56 3.88 5.95 4.50
CA ALA A 56 3.78 5.10 3.31
C ALA A 56 4.82 5.46 2.26
N ILE A 57 5.04 6.76 2.02
CA ILE A 57 6.06 7.23 1.07
C ILE A 57 7.45 6.83 1.53
N SER A 58 7.78 7.06 2.81
CA SER A 58 9.09 6.69 3.35
C SER A 58 9.34 5.17 3.29
N ALA A 59 8.32 4.37 3.60
CA ALA A 59 8.44 2.90 3.55
C ALA A 59 8.65 2.40 2.11
N GLU A 60 7.99 3.01 1.13
CA GLU A 60 8.16 2.66 -0.28
C GLU A 60 9.54 3.08 -0.80
N GLN A 61 10.04 4.24 -0.39
CA GLN A 61 11.41 4.71 -0.69
C GLN A 61 12.46 3.78 -0.08
N GLU A 62 12.29 3.35 1.16
CA GLU A 62 13.19 2.41 1.82
C GLU A 62 13.20 1.05 1.10
N ALA A 63 12.03 0.54 0.74
CA ALA A 63 11.90 -0.70 -0.02
C ALA A 63 12.56 -0.60 -1.40
N ALA A 64 12.36 0.52 -2.10
CA ALA A 64 13.01 0.81 -3.38
C ALA A 64 14.53 0.86 -3.24
N HIS A 65 15.04 1.51 -2.18
CA HIS A 65 16.47 1.59 -1.89
C HIS A 65 17.09 0.22 -1.59
N GLN A 66 16.34 -0.65 -0.90
CA GLN A 66 16.73 -2.04 -0.63
C GLN A 66 16.60 -2.96 -1.86
N GLY A 67 16.14 -2.45 -3.01
CA GLY A 67 15.91 -3.24 -4.23
C GLY A 67 14.77 -4.27 -4.09
N ARG A 68 13.87 -4.07 -3.11
CA ARG A 68 12.74 -4.98 -2.88
C ARG A 68 11.68 -4.77 -3.95
N LYS A 69 11.02 -5.86 -4.34
CA LYS A 69 9.89 -5.79 -5.26
C LYS A 69 8.74 -5.02 -4.60
N ILE A 70 8.27 -3.97 -5.27
CA ILE A 70 7.12 -3.17 -4.82
C ILE A 70 5.88 -3.63 -5.59
N HIS A 71 4.84 -3.98 -4.85
CA HIS A 71 3.55 -4.38 -5.37
C HIS A 71 2.53 -3.27 -5.11
N ASP A 72 2.00 -2.73 -6.20
CA ASP A 72 0.93 -1.73 -6.18
C ASP A 72 -0.28 -2.27 -6.94
N ALA A 73 -1.33 -2.61 -6.19
CA ALA A 73 -2.59 -3.06 -6.77
C ALA A 73 -3.35 -1.85 -7.32
N LYS A 74 -3.47 -1.77 -8.65
CA LYS A 74 -4.19 -0.70 -9.33
C LYS A 74 -5.65 -0.67 -8.87
N ILE A 75 -6.06 0.47 -8.31
CA ILE A 75 -7.47 0.76 -8.04
C ILE A 75 -8.02 1.42 -9.32
N PRO A 76 -9.07 0.87 -9.97
CA PRO A 76 -9.72 1.57 -11.06
C PRO A 76 -10.22 2.92 -10.55
N GLN A 77 -9.92 3.99 -11.28
CA GLN A 77 -10.42 5.33 -10.98
C GLN A 77 -11.94 5.24 -10.92
N GLY A 78 -12.53 5.58 -9.76
CA GLY A 78 -13.97 5.48 -9.56
C GLY A 78 -14.71 6.42 -10.51
N THR A 79 -15.50 5.86 -11.42
CA THR A 79 -16.80 6.45 -11.76
C THR A 79 -17.62 6.49 -10.47
N VAL A 80 -18.19 7.66 -10.18
CA VAL A 80 -19.20 7.87 -9.14
C VAL A 80 -20.45 7.02 -9.37
#